data_AF-A0A380TH36-F1
#
_entry.id   AF-A0A380TH36-F1
#
_cell.length_a   1.000
_cell.length_b   1.000
_cell.length_c   1.000
_cell.angle_alpha   90.00
_cell.angle_beta   90.00
_cell.angle_gamma   90.00
#
_symmetry.space_group_name_H-M   'P 1'
#
loop_
_entity.id
_entity.type
_entity.pdbx_description
1 polymer ?
#
loop_
_entity_poly.entity_id
_entity_poly.type
_entity_poly.pdbx_seq_one_letter_code
_entity_poly.pdbx_strand_id
1 'polypeptide(L)'
;MPYRLPELLERPEGAPAFIAEGEKDCDRMAALGLAATCNAGGAGKWRDEVSGCLHGAIVCILHNDDAGRHHARKVAESMYAIAAEVRIAELPGLAHEGDVSDWLATGGTVERTPTLCMAAPLWRPDQPQHDRLFVPQDIEDLDQGEIPPRARLLSTVLCRWFVTVLAASGGAGKTTLILAWALSLAVGRAIAGDHVHRRARVLVLTFEDDVDEYRRRLHTLPACTTASRSSGTAGATSCRWRASASRWRRRPRTARSSRPTPRSGSSL
;
A
#
# COMPACT_ATOMS: atom_id res chain seq x y z
N MET A 1 -30.70 8.21 -4.23
CA MET A 1 -31.01 9.30 -5.19
C MET A 1 -30.08 10.47 -4.90
N PRO A 2 -29.39 11.03 -5.90
CA PRO A 2 -28.62 12.28 -5.74
C PRO A 2 -29.53 13.42 -5.28
N TYR A 3 -28.98 14.32 -4.45
CA TYR A 3 -29.67 15.54 -4.06
C TYR A 3 -29.82 16.49 -5.28
N ARG A 4 -30.97 17.16 -5.43
CA ARG A 4 -31.26 18.08 -6.55
C ARG A 4 -31.11 17.49 -7.96
N LEU A 5 -31.51 16.22 -8.12
CA LEU A 5 -31.42 15.52 -9.41
C LEU A 5 -32.16 16.24 -10.57
N PRO A 6 -33.38 16.79 -10.42
CA PRO A 6 -34.05 17.49 -11.52
C PRO A 6 -33.21 18.65 -12.08
N GLU A 7 -32.70 19.51 -11.21
CA GLU A 7 -31.90 20.67 -11.61
C GLU A 7 -30.53 20.27 -12.19
N LEU A 8 -29.99 19.14 -11.71
CA LEU A 8 -28.77 18.55 -12.26
C LEU A 8 -28.96 18.06 -13.70
N LEU A 9 -30.16 17.58 -14.05
CA LEU A 9 -30.52 17.13 -15.40
C LEU A 9 -30.86 18.29 -16.34
N GLU A 10 -31.35 19.39 -15.81
CA GLU A 10 -31.64 20.63 -16.57
C GLU A 10 -30.39 21.46 -16.88
N ARG A 11 -29.20 21.03 -16.42
CA ARG A 11 -27.94 21.75 -16.68
C ARG A 11 -27.70 21.92 -18.20
N PRO A 12 -27.16 23.06 -18.65
CA PRO A 12 -26.78 23.23 -20.04
C PRO A 12 -25.75 22.18 -20.48
N GLU A 13 -25.81 21.79 -21.75
CA GLU A 13 -24.82 20.88 -22.32
C GLU A 13 -23.41 21.49 -22.21
N GLY A 14 -22.44 20.69 -21.75
CA GLY A 14 -21.07 21.15 -21.48
C GLY A 14 -20.90 21.93 -20.17
N ALA A 15 -21.96 22.22 -19.41
CA ALA A 15 -21.83 22.81 -18.09
C ALA A 15 -21.35 21.77 -17.04
N PRO A 16 -20.43 22.14 -16.14
CA PRO A 16 -19.95 21.25 -15.10
C PRO A 16 -21.03 20.95 -14.06
N ALA A 17 -21.09 19.68 -13.64
CA ALA A 17 -21.81 19.22 -12.46
C ALA A 17 -20.88 19.26 -11.25
N PHE A 18 -21.28 19.98 -10.21
CA PHE A 18 -20.49 20.11 -8.98
C PHE A 18 -20.92 19.08 -7.93
N ILE A 19 -19.94 18.42 -7.32
CA ILE A 19 -20.15 17.52 -6.19
C ILE A 19 -19.66 18.23 -4.93
N ALA A 20 -20.62 18.59 -4.07
CA ALA A 20 -20.36 19.21 -2.78
C ALA A 20 -20.45 18.19 -1.63
N GLU A 21 -19.93 18.54 -0.45
CA GLU A 21 -19.88 17.62 0.68
C GLU A 21 -21.24 17.36 1.33
N GLY A 22 -22.16 18.32 1.27
CA GLY A 22 -23.49 18.22 1.88
C GLY A 22 -24.57 19.08 1.22
N GLU A 23 -25.82 18.85 1.66
CA GLU A 23 -27.03 19.43 1.05
C GLU A 23 -27.06 20.97 1.16
N LYS A 24 -26.56 21.51 2.28
CA LYS A 24 -26.44 22.97 2.50
C LYS A 24 -25.54 23.65 1.47
N ASP A 25 -24.43 23.00 1.10
CA ASP A 25 -23.54 23.52 0.07
C ASP A 25 -24.17 23.44 -1.30
N CYS A 26 -24.88 22.34 -1.60
CA CYS A 26 -25.64 22.22 -2.84
C CYS A 26 -26.69 23.31 -2.97
N ASP A 27 -27.43 23.62 -1.91
CA ASP A 27 -28.42 24.69 -1.92
C ASP A 27 -27.79 26.06 -2.14
N ARG A 28 -26.66 26.32 -1.51
CA ARG A 28 -25.94 27.58 -1.69
C ARG A 28 -25.37 27.73 -3.10
N MET A 29 -24.85 26.65 -3.67
CA MET A 29 -24.39 26.64 -5.07
C MET A 29 -25.54 26.77 -6.06
N ALA A 30 -26.67 26.12 -5.79
CA ALA A 30 -27.87 26.20 -6.62
C ALA A 30 -28.52 27.59 -6.59
N ALA A 31 -28.53 28.26 -5.43
CA ALA A 31 -28.96 29.66 -5.30
C ALA A 31 -28.11 30.62 -6.16
N LEU A 32 -26.92 30.18 -6.56
CA LEU A 32 -25.99 30.89 -7.41
C LEU A 32 -26.05 30.41 -8.87
N GLY A 33 -26.99 29.52 -9.23
CA GLY A 33 -27.17 29.00 -10.58
C GLY A 33 -26.20 27.90 -10.98
N LEU A 34 -25.46 27.31 -10.03
CA LEU A 34 -24.57 26.18 -10.29
C LEU A 34 -25.30 24.85 -10.10
N ALA A 35 -25.15 23.93 -11.05
CA ALA A 35 -25.70 22.59 -10.95
C ALA A 35 -24.89 21.75 -9.95
N ALA A 36 -25.34 21.70 -8.71
CA ALA A 36 -24.64 21.02 -7.61
C ALA A 36 -25.47 19.87 -7.02
N THR A 37 -24.78 18.79 -6.68
CA THR A 37 -25.36 17.62 -6.00
C THR A 37 -24.43 17.09 -4.91
N CYS A 38 -24.98 16.32 -3.98
CA CYS A 38 -24.24 15.58 -2.97
C CYS A 38 -24.93 14.24 -2.74
N ASN A 39 -24.25 13.32 -2.05
CA ASN A 39 -24.88 12.08 -1.63
C ASN A 39 -25.79 12.32 -0.40
N ALA A 40 -26.90 11.58 -0.32
CA ALA A 40 -27.76 11.60 0.86
C ALA A 40 -26.97 11.18 2.12
N GLY A 41 -26.96 12.01 3.15
CA GLY A 41 -26.34 11.73 4.44
C GLY A 41 -24.84 12.00 4.57
N GLY A 42 -24.27 12.87 3.72
CA GLY A 42 -22.94 13.50 3.87
C GLY A 42 -21.74 12.63 3.47
N ALA A 43 -20.53 13.20 3.51
CA ALA A 43 -19.29 12.61 3.01
C ALA A 43 -19.10 11.11 3.34
N GLY A 44 -18.66 10.33 2.35
CA GLY A 44 -18.30 8.92 2.50
C GLY A 44 -19.38 7.88 2.21
N LYS A 45 -20.60 8.28 1.79
CA LYS A 45 -21.69 7.35 1.41
C LYS A 45 -22.03 7.39 -0.09
N TRP A 46 -21.08 7.78 -0.94
CA TRP A 46 -21.26 7.76 -2.39
C TRP A 46 -21.52 6.34 -2.91
N ARG A 47 -22.50 6.17 -3.80
CA ARG A 47 -22.92 4.88 -4.37
C ARG A 47 -23.00 4.97 -5.89
N ASP A 48 -22.79 3.84 -6.57
CA ASP A 48 -22.80 3.74 -8.04
C ASP A 48 -24.13 4.20 -8.66
N GLU A 49 -25.25 4.06 -7.95
CA GLU A 49 -26.57 4.53 -8.37
C GLU A 49 -26.63 6.06 -8.56
N VAL A 50 -25.82 6.81 -7.81
CA VAL A 50 -25.67 8.27 -7.91
C VAL A 50 -24.85 8.64 -9.14
N SER A 51 -24.05 7.70 -9.64
CA SER A 51 -23.11 7.91 -10.73
C SER A 51 -23.77 7.89 -12.11
N GLY A 52 -24.81 7.07 -12.28
CA GLY A 52 -25.47 6.87 -13.58
C GLY A 52 -26.12 8.14 -14.18
N CYS A 53 -26.64 9.05 -13.35
CA CYS A 53 -27.25 10.30 -13.84
C CYS A 53 -26.24 11.36 -14.32
N LEU A 54 -24.94 11.12 -14.10
CA LEU A 54 -23.83 11.99 -14.51
C LEU A 54 -23.08 11.43 -15.73
N HIS A 55 -23.68 10.49 -16.46
CA HIS A 55 -23.10 9.94 -17.68
C HIS A 55 -22.76 11.04 -18.70
N GLY A 56 -21.52 11.05 -19.18
CA GLY A 56 -21.01 12.04 -20.13
C GLY A 56 -20.89 13.46 -19.58
N ALA A 57 -21.05 13.67 -18.27
CA ALA A 57 -20.93 14.99 -17.65
C ALA A 57 -19.46 15.40 -17.44
N ILE A 58 -19.20 16.70 -17.35
CA ILE A 58 -17.99 17.23 -16.72
C ILE A 58 -18.26 17.29 -15.22
N VAL A 59 -17.56 16.50 -14.42
CA VAL A 59 -17.77 16.38 -12.97
C VAL A 59 -16.65 17.09 -12.22
N CYS A 60 -17.03 18.01 -11.34
CA CYS A 60 -16.12 18.82 -10.54
C CYS A 60 -16.34 18.57 -9.05
N ILE A 61 -15.34 18.03 -8.36
CA ILE A 61 -15.42 17.67 -6.95
C ILE A 61 -14.59 18.68 -6.16
N LEU A 62 -15.24 19.39 -5.25
CA LEU A 62 -14.63 20.42 -4.42
C LEU A 62 -14.20 19.82 -3.06
N HIS A 63 -13.00 20.17 -2.59
CA HIS A 63 -12.56 19.82 -1.24
C HIS A 63 -11.69 20.94 -0.65
N ASN A 64 -11.48 20.92 0.67
CA ASN A 64 -10.64 21.89 1.36
C ASN A 64 -9.54 21.24 2.21
N ASP A 65 -9.79 20.08 2.81
CA ASP A 65 -8.82 19.39 3.66
C ASP A 65 -8.45 17.98 3.18
N ASP A 66 -7.62 17.28 3.95
CA ASP A 66 -7.20 15.92 3.65
C ASP A 66 -8.37 14.93 3.71
N ALA A 67 -9.35 15.12 4.60
CA ALA A 67 -10.51 14.23 4.71
C ALA A 67 -11.40 14.36 3.46
N GLY A 68 -11.69 15.60 3.05
CA GLY A 68 -12.39 15.93 1.80
C GLY A 68 -11.63 15.42 0.57
N ARG A 69 -10.29 15.48 0.55
CA ARG A 69 -9.48 14.93 -0.54
C ARG A 69 -9.65 13.41 -0.68
N HIS A 70 -9.71 12.66 0.42
CA HIS A 70 -9.95 11.21 0.38
C HIS A 70 -11.36 10.88 -0.09
N HIS A 71 -12.35 11.68 0.32
CA HIS A 71 -13.72 11.52 -0.17
C HIS A 71 -13.79 11.81 -1.67
N ALA A 72 -13.19 12.90 -2.12
CA ALA A 72 -13.16 13.30 -3.53
C ALA A 72 -12.53 12.24 -4.42
N ARG A 73 -11.47 11.57 -3.98
CA ARG A 73 -10.87 10.43 -4.71
C ARG A 73 -11.84 9.28 -4.90
N LYS A 74 -12.56 8.87 -3.84
CA LYS A 74 -13.55 7.77 -3.95
C LYS A 74 -14.68 8.11 -4.92
N VAL A 75 -15.15 9.35 -4.89
CA VAL A 75 -16.14 9.84 -5.85
C VAL A 75 -15.55 9.80 -7.26
N ALA A 76 -14.34 10.32 -7.44
CA ALA A 76 -13.68 10.34 -8.74
C ALA A 76 -13.46 8.94 -9.35
N GLU A 77 -13.10 7.95 -8.53
CA GLU A 77 -12.99 6.54 -8.93
C GLU A 77 -14.31 6.01 -9.50
N SER A 78 -15.45 6.30 -8.85
CA SER A 78 -16.77 5.88 -9.34
C SER A 78 -17.22 6.65 -10.59
N MET A 79 -16.76 7.89 -10.76
CA MET A 79 -17.11 8.76 -11.89
C MET A 79 -16.29 8.45 -13.14
N TYR A 80 -15.07 7.93 -12.99
CA TYR A 80 -14.11 7.82 -14.08
C TYR A 80 -14.60 7.03 -15.30
N ALA A 81 -15.39 5.98 -15.08
CA ALA A 81 -15.92 5.15 -16.15
C ALA A 81 -17.20 5.72 -16.81
N ILE A 82 -17.80 6.77 -16.23
CA ILE A 82 -19.16 7.24 -16.56
C ILE A 82 -19.15 8.69 -17.04
N ALA A 83 -18.39 9.56 -16.38
CA ALA A 83 -18.26 10.98 -16.70
C ALA A 83 -17.38 11.18 -17.94
N ALA A 84 -17.62 12.27 -18.68
CA ALA A 84 -16.73 12.70 -19.77
C ALA A 84 -15.41 13.24 -19.21
N GLU A 85 -15.49 14.01 -18.11
CA GLU A 85 -14.34 14.52 -17.39
C GLU A 85 -14.57 14.46 -15.89
N VAL A 86 -13.52 14.17 -15.12
CA VAL A 86 -13.54 14.25 -13.66
C VAL A 86 -12.42 15.17 -13.22
N ARG A 87 -12.72 16.16 -12.39
CA ARG A 87 -11.75 17.13 -11.86
C ARG A 87 -11.93 17.25 -10.35
N ILE A 88 -10.81 17.25 -9.64
CA ILE A 88 -10.77 17.47 -8.19
C ILE A 88 -10.11 18.82 -7.94
N ALA A 89 -10.85 19.77 -7.38
CA ALA A 89 -10.37 21.12 -7.12
C ALA A 89 -10.32 21.41 -5.62
N GLU A 90 -9.22 22.04 -5.21
CA GLU A 90 -8.99 22.48 -3.84
C GLU A 90 -9.48 23.91 -3.67
N LEU A 91 -10.27 24.17 -2.63
CA LEU A 91 -10.79 25.49 -2.29
C LEU A 91 -9.71 26.30 -1.55
N PRO A 92 -9.19 27.40 -2.13
CA PRO A 92 -8.10 28.14 -1.51
C PRO A 92 -8.59 29.05 -0.37
N GLY A 93 -7.73 29.26 0.63
CA GLY A 93 -7.90 30.33 1.63
C GLY A 93 -8.90 30.03 2.74
N LEU A 94 -9.29 28.77 2.92
CA LEU A 94 -10.15 28.32 4.02
C LEU A 94 -9.35 27.76 5.20
N ALA A 95 -9.94 27.83 6.39
CA ALA A 95 -9.47 27.11 7.56
C ALA A 95 -9.72 25.59 7.38
N HIS A 96 -9.03 24.77 8.16
CA HIS A 96 -9.29 23.32 8.23
C HIS A 96 -10.77 23.06 8.54
N GLU A 97 -11.42 22.09 7.86
CA GLU A 97 -12.86 21.80 7.91
C GLU A 97 -13.81 22.86 7.29
N GLY A 98 -13.30 23.91 6.62
CA GLY A 98 -14.15 24.84 5.89
C GLY A 98 -14.81 24.20 4.66
N ASP A 99 -16.06 24.57 4.38
CA ASP A 99 -16.86 24.04 3.26
C ASP A 99 -17.00 25.03 2.09
N VAL A 100 -17.73 24.64 1.03
CA VAL A 100 -18.00 25.53 -0.12
C VAL A 100 -18.74 26.79 0.32
N SER A 101 -19.62 26.67 1.33
CA SER A 101 -20.35 27.80 1.87
C SER A 101 -19.45 28.84 2.54
N ASP A 102 -18.44 28.39 3.28
CA ASP A 102 -17.42 29.24 3.90
C ASP A 102 -16.56 29.92 2.83
N TRP A 103 -16.23 29.21 1.74
CA TRP A 103 -15.45 29.77 0.63
C TRP A 103 -16.23 30.90 -0.07
N LEU A 104 -17.51 30.68 -0.31
CA LEU A 104 -18.40 31.69 -0.88
C LEU A 104 -18.60 32.88 0.07
N ALA A 105 -18.50 32.68 1.40
CA ALA A 105 -18.62 33.76 2.38
C ALA A 105 -17.36 34.65 2.47
N THR A 106 -16.19 34.14 2.08
CA THR A 106 -14.90 34.84 2.14
C THR A 106 -14.53 35.58 0.84
N GLY A 107 -15.45 35.62 -0.14
CA GLY A 107 -15.25 36.30 -1.43
C GLY A 107 -15.00 35.36 -2.61
N GLY A 108 -15.21 34.05 -2.44
CA GLY A 108 -15.41 33.14 -3.57
C GLY A 108 -16.65 33.55 -4.36
N THR A 109 -16.50 33.80 -5.66
CA THR A 109 -17.62 34.19 -6.53
C THR A 109 -18.09 33.03 -7.38
N VAL A 110 -19.36 33.10 -7.80
CA VAL A 110 -19.98 32.16 -8.73
C VAL A 110 -19.17 32.00 -10.00
N GLU A 111 -18.62 33.11 -10.53
CA GLU A 111 -17.82 33.05 -11.76
C GLU A 111 -16.48 32.34 -11.53
N ARG A 112 -15.95 32.38 -10.31
CA ARG A 112 -14.67 31.74 -9.97
C ARG A 112 -14.81 30.23 -9.75
N THR A 113 -15.98 29.73 -9.35
CA THR A 113 -16.14 28.28 -9.07
C THR A 113 -15.92 27.42 -10.31
N PRO A 114 -16.56 27.68 -11.47
CA PRO A 114 -16.27 26.95 -12.71
C PRO A 114 -14.81 27.14 -13.15
N THR A 115 -14.25 28.35 -13.04
CA THR A 115 -12.87 28.61 -13.45
C THR A 115 -11.86 27.82 -12.61
N LEU A 116 -12.03 27.78 -11.28
CA LEU A 116 -11.20 26.99 -10.37
C LEU A 116 -11.24 25.51 -10.74
N CYS A 117 -12.44 24.98 -10.98
CA CYS A 117 -12.62 23.58 -11.33
C CYS A 117 -12.03 23.23 -12.69
N MET A 118 -12.22 24.07 -13.70
CA MET A 118 -11.68 23.82 -15.04
C MET A 118 -10.16 24.02 -15.11
N ALA A 119 -9.57 24.80 -14.20
CA ALA A 119 -8.12 24.91 -14.04
C ALA A 119 -7.50 23.68 -13.35
N ALA A 120 -8.27 22.93 -12.56
CA ALA A 120 -7.78 21.71 -11.94
C ALA A 120 -7.47 20.64 -13.01
N PRO A 121 -6.37 19.86 -12.86
CA PRO A 121 -6.01 18.84 -13.83
C PRO A 121 -7.10 17.77 -13.95
N LEU A 122 -7.25 17.20 -15.15
CA LEU A 122 -8.12 16.05 -15.35
C LEU A 122 -7.67 14.91 -14.44
N TRP A 123 -8.56 14.47 -13.57
CA TRP A 123 -8.31 13.38 -12.66
C TRP A 123 -8.22 12.08 -13.44
N ARG A 124 -7.19 11.29 -13.14
CA ARG A 124 -7.03 9.92 -13.61
C ARG A 124 -6.82 9.05 -12.38
N PRO A 125 -7.35 7.82 -12.36
CA PRO A 125 -6.98 6.89 -11.31
C PRO A 125 -5.47 6.74 -11.33
N ASP A 126 -4.86 6.71 -10.15
CA ASP A 126 -3.49 6.23 -10.04
C ASP A 126 -3.48 4.87 -10.72
N GLN A 127 -2.74 4.75 -11.83
CA GLN A 127 -2.60 3.47 -12.51
C GLN A 127 -2.21 2.48 -11.43
N PRO A 128 -2.96 1.38 -11.22
CA PRO A 128 -2.49 0.34 -10.32
C PRO A 128 -1.07 0.07 -10.76
N GLN A 129 -0.12 0.26 -9.85
CA GLN A 129 1.25 -0.18 -10.05
C GLN A 129 1.16 -1.71 -10.08
N HIS A 130 0.67 -2.25 -11.20
CA HIS A 130 0.90 -3.61 -11.57
C HIS A 130 2.42 -3.69 -11.65
N ASP A 131 3.00 -4.30 -10.62
CA ASP A 131 4.37 -4.73 -10.61
C ASP A 131 4.71 -5.21 -12.02
N ARG A 132 5.76 -4.61 -12.60
CA ARG A 132 6.31 -4.86 -13.93
C ARG A 132 6.81 -6.31 -14.07
N LEU A 133 5.95 -7.30 -13.89
CA LEU A 133 6.30 -8.71 -13.99
C LEU A 133 6.50 -9.14 -15.43
N PHE A 134 6.04 -8.35 -16.40
CA PHE A 134 6.29 -8.64 -17.81
C PHE A 134 6.29 -7.37 -18.65
N VAL A 135 7.49 -6.83 -18.91
CA VAL A 135 7.73 -5.99 -20.08
C VAL A 135 8.36 -6.93 -21.10
N PRO A 136 7.72 -7.22 -22.25
CA PRO A 136 8.39 -7.88 -23.35
C PRO A 136 9.59 -7.01 -23.70
N GLN A 137 10.79 -7.49 -23.42
CA GLN A 137 12.00 -6.87 -23.95
C GLN A 137 12.31 -7.57 -25.26
N ASP A 138 12.53 -6.77 -26.31
CA ASP A 138 13.11 -7.30 -27.54
C ASP A 138 14.46 -7.92 -27.19
N ILE A 139 14.75 -9.10 -27.76
CA ILE A 139 16.00 -9.83 -27.50
C ILE A 139 17.23 -8.95 -27.80
N GLU A 140 17.07 -8.01 -28.73
CA GLU A 140 18.08 -7.03 -29.15
C GLU A 140 18.34 -5.94 -28.10
N ASP A 141 17.36 -5.67 -27.23
CA ASP A 141 17.40 -4.68 -26.14
C ASP A 141 17.77 -5.30 -24.77
N LEU A 142 18.12 -6.59 -24.74
CA LEU A 142 18.77 -7.20 -23.59
C LEU A 142 20.18 -6.61 -23.48
N ASP A 143 20.24 -5.46 -22.80
CA ASP A 143 21.42 -4.66 -22.50
C ASP A 143 22.65 -5.55 -22.27
N GLN A 144 23.70 -5.33 -23.07
CA GLN A 144 25.00 -6.03 -23.00
C GLN A 144 25.83 -5.64 -21.76
N GLY A 145 25.20 -5.04 -20.75
CA GLY A 145 25.80 -4.70 -19.48
C GLY A 145 26.31 -5.94 -18.72
N GLU A 146 27.27 -5.71 -17.82
CA GLU A 146 27.78 -6.78 -16.96
C GLU A 146 26.66 -7.34 -16.07
N ILE A 147 26.28 -8.59 -16.31
CA ILE A 147 25.28 -9.30 -15.51
C ILE A 147 25.83 -9.46 -14.08
N PRO A 148 25.18 -8.89 -13.05
CA PRO A 148 25.68 -8.97 -11.69
C PRO A 148 25.68 -10.42 -11.18
N PRO A 149 26.64 -10.81 -10.33
CA PRO A 149 26.72 -12.17 -9.81
C PRO A 149 25.49 -12.51 -8.96
N ARG A 150 24.96 -13.74 -9.15
CA ARG A 150 23.79 -14.22 -8.41
C ARG A 150 24.05 -14.19 -6.90
N ALA A 151 23.14 -13.55 -6.16
CA ALA A 151 23.18 -13.51 -4.70
C ALA A 151 22.72 -14.85 -4.07
N ARG A 152 23.52 -15.90 -4.23
CA ARG A 152 23.25 -17.26 -3.72
C ARG A 152 23.25 -17.28 -2.19
N LEU A 153 22.34 -18.06 -1.62
CA LEU A 153 22.22 -18.33 -0.18
C LEU A 153 22.63 -19.76 0.16
N LEU A 154 22.13 -20.73 -0.60
CA LEU A 154 22.36 -22.16 -0.40
C LEU A 154 22.56 -22.85 -1.76
N SER A 155 23.76 -23.41 -1.97
CA SER A 155 24.18 -24.08 -3.20
C SER A 155 23.69 -23.34 -4.46
N THR A 156 23.18 -24.09 -5.44
CA THR A 156 22.53 -23.59 -6.66
C THR A 156 21.02 -23.41 -6.53
N VAL A 157 20.44 -23.72 -5.35
CA VAL A 157 18.99 -23.87 -5.16
C VAL A 157 18.31 -22.63 -4.60
N LEU A 158 18.97 -21.86 -3.74
CA LEU A 158 18.39 -20.67 -3.10
C LEU A 158 19.20 -19.42 -3.43
N CYS A 159 18.54 -18.42 -4.01
CA CYS A 159 19.09 -17.09 -4.31
C CYS A 159 18.21 -16.00 -3.69
N ARG A 160 18.79 -14.86 -3.33
CA ARG A 160 18.00 -13.69 -2.93
C ARG A 160 17.17 -13.19 -4.11
N TRP A 161 15.98 -12.67 -3.80
CA TRP A 161 15.05 -12.07 -4.77
C TRP A 161 14.32 -13.05 -5.68
N PHE A 162 14.54 -14.36 -5.53
CA PHE A 162 13.85 -15.40 -6.28
C PHE A 162 12.99 -16.27 -5.36
N VAL A 163 11.89 -16.78 -5.91
CA VAL A 163 11.07 -17.82 -5.27
C VAL A 163 11.51 -19.17 -5.81
N THR A 164 11.90 -20.08 -4.92
CA THR A 164 12.23 -21.47 -5.28
C THR A 164 11.09 -22.39 -4.88
N VAL A 165 10.60 -23.20 -5.82
CA VAL A 165 9.57 -24.21 -5.58
C VAL A 165 10.22 -25.60 -5.57
N LEU A 166 10.05 -26.35 -4.48
CA LEU A 166 10.45 -27.75 -4.39
C LEU A 166 9.22 -28.65 -4.57
N ALA A 167 9.15 -29.35 -5.70
CA ALA A 167 8.06 -30.26 -6.05
C ALA A 167 8.56 -31.71 -6.16
N ALA A 168 7.77 -32.65 -5.63
CA ALA A 168 8.01 -34.09 -5.64
C ALA A 168 6.74 -34.81 -5.14
N SER A 169 6.66 -36.13 -5.30
CA SER A 169 5.55 -36.95 -4.79
C SER A 169 5.39 -36.89 -3.27
N GLY A 170 4.21 -37.27 -2.77
CA GLY A 170 3.95 -37.42 -1.33
C GLY A 170 4.95 -38.40 -0.70
N GLY A 171 5.43 -38.10 0.51
CA GLY A 171 6.41 -38.96 1.20
C GLY A 171 7.86 -38.86 0.69
N ALA A 172 8.15 -38.13 -0.40
CA ALA A 172 9.50 -38.01 -0.97
C ALA A 172 10.50 -37.17 -0.13
N GLY A 173 10.16 -36.81 1.11
CA GLY A 173 11.06 -36.07 2.01
C GLY A 173 11.22 -34.57 1.75
N LYS A 174 10.36 -33.95 0.91
CA LYS A 174 10.39 -32.50 0.63
C LYS A 174 10.45 -31.65 1.89
N THR A 175 9.54 -31.91 2.83
CA THR A 175 9.46 -31.18 4.10
C THR A 175 10.75 -31.33 4.89
N THR A 176 11.29 -32.55 4.98
CA THR A 176 12.58 -32.82 5.65
C THR A 176 13.72 -32.03 5.01
N LEU A 177 13.79 -31.99 3.67
CA LEU A 177 14.82 -31.24 2.95
C LEU A 177 14.69 -29.73 3.17
N ILE A 178 13.47 -29.17 3.08
CA ILE A 178 13.20 -27.75 3.34
C ILE A 178 13.61 -27.38 4.77
N LEU A 179 13.32 -28.21 5.76
CA LEU A 179 13.72 -27.98 7.14
C LEU A 179 15.24 -28.06 7.32
N ALA A 180 15.91 -29.01 6.67
CA ALA A 180 17.37 -29.12 6.69
C ALA A 180 18.05 -27.89 6.04
N TRP A 181 17.51 -27.39 4.93
CA TRP A 181 17.95 -26.15 4.28
C TRP A 181 17.72 -24.93 5.17
N ALA A 182 16.53 -24.81 5.78
CA ALA A 182 16.20 -23.75 6.71
C ALA A 182 17.17 -23.72 7.91
N LEU A 183 17.45 -24.87 8.52
CA LEU A 183 18.44 -24.97 9.59
C LEU A 183 19.86 -24.64 9.09
N SER A 184 20.23 -25.10 7.89
CA SER A 184 21.56 -24.86 7.33
C SER A 184 21.82 -23.37 7.18
N LEU A 185 20.83 -22.63 6.66
CA LEU A 185 20.87 -21.17 6.53
C LEU A 185 20.83 -20.44 7.88
N ALA A 186 20.04 -20.93 8.84
CA ALA A 186 19.91 -20.31 10.16
C ALA A 186 21.19 -20.46 11.00
N VAL A 187 21.86 -21.61 10.90
CA VAL A 187 23.09 -21.92 11.64
C VAL A 187 24.34 -21.47 10.87
N GLY A 188 24.29 -21.44 9.54
CA GLY A 188 25.45 -21.19 8.69
C GLY A 188 26.33 -22.43 8.50
N ARG A 189 25.75 -23.64 8.51
CA ARG A 189 26.46 -24.92 8.37
C ARG A 189 25.72 -25.84 7.40
N ALA A 190 26.45 -26.66 6.65
CA ALA A 190 25.89 -27.60 5.69
C ALA A 190 25.28 -28.83 6.40
N ILE A 191 23.99 -28.79 6.77
CA ILE A 191 23.31 -29.92 7.44
C ILE A 191 22.87 -30.98 6.42
N ALA A 192 22.45 -30.55 5.22
CA ALA A 192 22.01 -31.42 4.13
C ALA A 192 23.13 -31.70 3.10
N GLY A 193 24.39 -31.38 3.42
CA GLY A 193 25.51 -31.43 2.48
C GLY A 193 25.62 -30.22 1.53
N ASP A 194 24.60 -29.36 1.52
CA ASP A 194 24.59 -28.13 0.71
C ASP A 194 25.50 -27.02 1.24
N HIS A 195 26.22 -26.38 0.32
CA HIS A 195 27.11 -25.27 0.65
C HIS A 195 26.32 -24.02 1.04
N VAL A 196 26.57 -23.50 2.24
CA VAL A 196 25.94 -22.27 2.72
C VAL A 196 26.81 -21.07 2.34
N HIS A 197 26.38 -20.31 1.33
CA HIS A 197 27.08 -19.09 0.89
C HIS A 197 26.95 -17.96 1.92
N ARG A 198 25.79 -17.86 2.58
CA ARG A 198 25.53 -16.82 3.58
C ARG A 198 24.52 -17.29 4.62
N ARG A 199 24.85 -17.10 5.90
CA ARG A 199 23.90 -17.26 7.00
C ARG A 199 22.75 -16.25 6.86
N ALA A 200 21.52 -16.70 7.09
CA ALA A 200 20.32 -15.88 6.98
C ALA A 200 19.37 -16.08 8.18
N ARG A 201 18.49 -15.11 8.39
CA ARG A 201 17.35 -15.26 9.31
C ARG A 201 16.26 -16.01 8.56
N VAL A 202 15.79 -17.11 9.13
CA VAL A 202 14.81 -18.00 8.48
C VAL A 202 13.52 -18.02 9.28
N LEU A 203 12.39 -17.92 8.57
CA LEU A 203 11.05 -18.16 9.09
C LEU A 203 10.48 -19.33 8.31
N VAL A 204 9.97 -20.34 9.02
CA VAL A 204 9.26 -21.47 8.41
C VAL A 204 7.78 -21.32 8.75
N LEU A 205 6.94 -21.34 7.72
CA LEU A 205 5.49 -21.34 7.83
C LEU A 205 4.99 -22.68 7.30
N THR A 206 4.28 -23.42 8.14
CA THR A 206 3.62 -24.69 7.78
C THR A 206 2.17 -24.63 8.22
N PHE A 207 1.30 -25.22 7.41
CA PHE A 207 -0.14 -25.38 7.69
C PHE A 207 -0.55 -26.85 7.83
N GLU A 208 0.40 -27.77 7.65
CA GLU A 208 0.17 -29.22 7.66
C GLU A 208 0.48 -29.86 9.03
N ASP A 209 1.51 -29.37 9.72
CA ASP A 209 1.99 -29.93 10.97
C ASP A 209 1.62 -29.02 12.16
N ASP A 210 1.26 -29.62 13.29
CA ASP A 210 1.22 -28.90 14.57
C ASP A 210 2.63 -28.63 15.12
N VAL A 211 2.69 -27.90 16.22
CA VAL A 211 3.97 -27.49 16.83
C VAL A 211 4.79 -28.68 17.33
N ASP A 212 4.16 -29.75 17.79
CA ASP A 212 4.86 -30.91 18.35
C ASP A 212 5.41 -31.82 17.26
N GLU A 213 4.65 -32.06 16.19
CA GLU A 213 5.16 -32.77 15.02
C GLU A 213 6.31 -32.01 14.36
N TYR A 214 6.18 -30.67 14.24
CA TYR A 214 7.26 -29.82 13.76
C TYR A 214 8.54 -29.96 14.60
N ARG A 215 8.43 -29.97 15.94
CA ARG A 215 9.57 -30.19 16.83
C ARG A 215 10.20 -31.57 16.61
N ARG A 216 9.40 -32.63 16.47
CA ARG A 216 9.92 -33.99 16.20
C ARG A 216 10.76 -34.00 14.93
N ARG A 217 10.28 -33.39 13.84
CA ARG A 217 11.02 -33.29 12.57
C ARG A 217 12.33 -32.51 12.71
N LEU A 218 12.38 -31.47 13.54
CA LEU A 218 13.62 -30.75 13.79
C LEU A 218 14.62 -31.56 14.62
N HIS A 219 14.14 -32.35 15.58
CA HIS A 219 14.99 -33.18 16.44
C HIS A 219 15.63 -34.36 15.70
N THR A 220 15.03 -34.85 14.62
CA THR A 220 15.63 -35.93 13.80
C THR A 220 16.74 -35.43 12.89
N LEU A 221 16.86 -34.13 12.65
CA LEU A 221 17.92 -33.56 11.84
C LEU A 221 19.24 -33.51 12.64
N PRO A 222 20.39 -33.82 12.02
CA PRO A 222 21.69 -33.97 12.71
C PRO A 222 22.27 -32.67 13.30
N ALA A 223 21.48 -31.60 13.38
CA ALA A 223 21.85 -30.31 13.96
C ALA A 223 21.82 -30.28 15.50
N CYS A 224 21.31 -31.33 16.17
CA CYS A 224 21.12 -31.35 17.63
C CYS A 224 22.11 -32.24 18.41
N THR A 225 22.92 -33.08 17.77
CA THR A 225 23.91 -33.89 18.48
C THR A 225 25.26 -33.18 18.55
N THR A 226 25.50 -32.50 19.67
CA THR A 226 26.86 -32.20 20.12
C THR A 226 27.60 -33.52 20.34
N ALA A 227 28.38 -33.95 19.34
CA ALA A 227 29.44 -34.93 19.58
C ALA A 227 30.60 -34.23 20.32
N SER A 228 30.47 -34.09 21.64
CA SER A 228 31.60 -33.75 22.51
C SER A 228 32.45 -35.00 22.71
N ARG A 229 33.49 -35.18 21.89
CA ARG A 229 34.67 -35.97 22.25
C ARG A 229 35.92 -35.28 21.72
N SER A 230 36.47 -34.38 22.53
CA SER A 230 37.92 -34.28 22.76
C SER A 230 38.17 -33.28 23.90
N SER A 231 39.02 -33.72 24.80
CA SER A 231 39.61 -33.01 25.93
C SER A 231 40.23 -31.68 25.50
N GLY A 232 39.76 -30.57 26.07
CA GLY A 232 40.37 -29.25 25.89
C GLY A 232 39.44 -28.16 26.41
N THR A 233 39.88 -27.50 27.47
CA THR A 233 39.13 -26.53 28.27
C THR A 233 38.65 -25.31 27.47
N ALA A 234 37.43 -24.87 27.81
CA ALA A 234 36.83 -23.53 27.61
C ALA A 234 36.11 -23.23 26.27
N GLY A 235 34.79 -23.01 26.39
CA GLY A 235 34.00 -22.26 25.40
C GLY A 235 32.66 -22.87 24.94
N ALA A 236 31.98 -23.71 25.73
CA ALA A 236 30.67 -24.24 25.37
C ALA A 236 29.60 -23.12 25.35
N THR A 237 29.35 -22.53 24.19
CA THR A 237 28.19 -21.65 23.98
C THR A 237 26.99 -22.54 23.70
N SER A 238 26.15 -22.80 24.70
CA SER A 238 24.88 -23.50 24.52
C SER A 238 23.98 -22.67 23.60
N CYS A 239 23.73 -23.12 22.37
CA CYS A 239 22.69 -22.56 21.52
C CYS A 239 21.32 -22.96 22.08
N ARG A 240 20.83 -22.19 23.05
CA ARG A 240 19.50 -22.38 23.63
C ARG A 240 18.46 -21.89 22.61
N TRP A 241 17.83 -22.82 21.89
CA TRP A 241 16.67 -22.51 21.05
C TRP A 241 15.48 -22.13 21.93
N ARG A 242 15.07 -20.86 21.87
CA ARG A 242 13.72 -20.46 22.28
C ARG A 242 12.84 -20.50 21.04
N ALA A 243 12.06 -21.57 20.88
CA ALA A 243 10.87 -21.52 20.05
C ALA A 243 9.86 -20.58 20.73
N SER A 244 10.03 -19.27 20.57
CA SER A 244 8.99 -18.33 20.95
C SER A 244 7.93 -18.36 19.85
N ALA A 245 6.85 -19.11 20.09
CA ALA A 245 5.56 -18.80 19.49
C ALA A 245 5.07 -17.45 20.06
N SER A 246 5.75 -16.37 19.69
CA SER A 246 5.32 -15.03 20.10
C SER A 246 4.17 -14.63 19.19
N ARG A 247 2.95 -14.64 19.76
CA ARG A 247 1.86 -13.75 19.30
C ARG A 247 2.47 -12.44 18.85
N TRP A 248 2.12 -12.01 17.64
CA TRP A 248 2.41 -10.67 17.14
C TRP A 248 1.91 -9.64 18.18
N ARG A 249 2.80 -9.19 19.07
CA ARG A 249 2.56 -8.00 19.88
C ARG A 249 2.95 -6.82 19.02
N ARG A 250 1.97 -6.01 18.62
CA ARG A 250 2.19 -4.67 18.08
C ARG A 250 3.14 -3.95 19.03
N ARG A 251 4.27 -3.45 18.53
CA ARG A 251 5.12 -2.55 19.30
C ARG A 251 4.31 -1.29 19.64
N PRO A 252 4.26 -0.83 20.90
CA PRO A 252 3.75 0.50 21.18
C PRO A 252 4.68 1.53 20.51
N ARG A 253 4.07 2.54 19.88
CA ARG A 253 4.76 3.73 19.36
C ARG A 253 5.57 4.34 20.51
N THR A 254 6.89 4.21 20.47
CA THR A 254 7.77 5.00 21.31
C THR A 254 7.69 6.45 20.85
N ALA A 255 7.42 7.35 21.80
CA ALA A 255 7.32 8.78 21.61
C ALA A 255 8.54 9.35 20.86
N ARG A 256 8.27 10.33 19.99
CA ARG A 256 9.27 11.17 19.30
C ARG A 256 10.32 11.66 20.30
N SER A 257 11.59 11.31 20.06
CA SER A 257 12.70 12.02 20.67
C SER A 257 12.75 13.45 20.11
N SER A 258 12.87 14.39 21.01
CA SER A 258 13.03 15.83 20.76
C SER A 258 14.18 16.11 19.79
N ARG A 259 13.94 17.05 18.87
CA ARG A 259 14.97 17.62 17.98
C ARG A 259 16.02 18.37 18.82
N PRO A 260 17.32 18.27 18.52
CA PRO A 260 18.31 19.18 19.08
C PRO A 260 18.21 20.55 18.41
N THR A 261 18.21 21.61 19.22
CA THR A 261 18.30 23.02 18.81
C THR A 261 19.67 23.32 18.19
N PRO A 262 19.75 24.18 17.16
CA PRO A 262 21.02 24.58 16.57
C PRO A 262 21.75 25.54 17.52
N ARG A 263 23.04 25.25 17.79
CA ARG A 263 23.95 26.17 18.49
C ARG A 263 24.19 27.40 17.62
N SER A 264 23.95 28.58 18.19
CA SER A 264 24.38 29.87 17.67
C SER A 264 25.92 29.91 17.61
N GLY A 265 26.46 30.18 16.43
CA GLY A 265 27.87 30.56 16.25
C GLY A 265 28.10 31.96 16.80
N SER A 266 29.08 32.11 17.68
CA SER A 266 29.63 33.38 18.11
C SER A 266 30.54 33.94 17.01
N SER A 267 30.17 35.11 16.50
CA SER A 267 31.10 36.04 15.85
C SER A 267 31.69 36.95 16.92
N LEU A 268 33.01 37.11 16.85
CA LEU A 268 33.96 38.03 17.52
C LEU A 268 35.05 37.27 18.28
#